data_AF-A0AA88PRE9-F1
#
_entry.id   AF-A0AA88PRE9-F1
#
_cell.length_a   1.000
_cell.length_b   1.000
_cell.length_c   1.000
_cell.angle_alpha   90.00
_cell.angle_beta   90.00
_cell.angle_gamma   90.00
#
_symmetry.space_group_name_H-M   'P 1'
#
loop_
_entity.id
_entity.type
_entity.pdbx_description
1 polymer ?
#
loop_
_entity_poly.entity_id
_entity_poly.type
_entity_poly.pdbx_seq_one_letter_code
_entity_poly.pdbx_strand_id
1 'polypeptide(L)'
;MSKLTDTQIESSDDELPEEVAFDASKSAALKNVKDALEAVKREKDILKEKRKKRQQLFQEQKKKKLIPQELLEEFDTNPQKQEDPPVKNDIEENVSTKPLDINKDKEQKKKSRPKKRSKSLPDSYNVMRIKDESASKPLQQKALDFIQSRLYGPGTKRTTNVELLSLSKKRGTNQGAAVLFANKKLGVEKNARIVRSNKRFMKQHKLASF
;
A
#
# COMPACT_ATOMS: atom_id res chain seq x y z
N MET A 1 8.77 55.12 -31.08
CA MET A 1 10.09 55.64 -30.67
C MET A 1 10.76 54.60 -29.79
N SER A 2 11.86 54.09 -30.31
CA SER A 2 12.83 53.16 -29.74
C SER A 2 13.49 53.70 -28.47
N LYS A 3 13.54 52.90 -27.39
CA LYS A 3 14.69 52.87 -26.47
C LYS A 3 14.83 51.45 -25.91
N LEU A 4 15.68 50.67 -26.58
CA LEU A 4 16.38 49.52 -26.01
C LEU A 4 17.25 50.07 -24.88
N THR A 5 17.06 49.60 -23.66
CA THR A 5 18.02 49.79 -22.57
C THR A 5 18.88 48.55 -22.52
N ASP A 6 20.07 48.68 -23.08
CA ASP A 6 21.17 47.74 -22.95
C ASP A 6 21.45 47.51 -21.46
N THR A 7 20.94 46.40 -20.92
CA THR A 7 21.48 45.83 -19.70
C THR A 7 22.85 45.29 -20.05
N GLN A 8 23.89 45.98 -19.60
CA GLN A 8 25.28 45.53 -19.63
C GLN A 8 25.35 44.10 -19.05
N ILE A 9 25.44 43.11 -19.94
CA ILE A 9 25.90 41.76 -19.62
C ILE A 9 27.40 41.77 -19.97
N GLU A 10 28.18 42.51 -19.18
CA GLU A 10 29.63 42.34 -19.11
C GLU A 10 29.93 41.81 -17.70
N SER A 11 29.52 40.57 -17.44
CA SER A 11 30.03 39.77 -16.34
C SER A 11 31.09 38.86 -16.93
N SER A 12 32.32 39.36 -16.94
CA SER A 12 33.53 38.66 -17.37
C SER A 12 33.66 37.31 -16.65
N ASP A 13 33.41 36.22 -17.38
CA ASP A 13 33.61 34.82 -16.97
C ASP A 13 35.04 34.33 -17.27
N ASP A 14 35.99 35.27 -17.36
CA ASP A 14 37.38 35.05 -17.79
C ASP A 14 38.36 35.23 -16.61
N GLU A 15 37.91 34.92 -15.40
CA GLU A 15 38.79 34.84 -14.23
C GLU A 15 39.59 33.54 -14.35
N LEU A 16 40.86 33.68 -14.75
CA LEU A 16 41.83 32.59 -14.83
C LEU A 16 41.78 31.76 -13.54
N PRO A 17 41.88 30.41 -13.64
CA PRO A 17 41.88 29.56 -12.45
C PRO A 17 42.89 30.09 -11.44
N GLU A 18 42.45 30.26 -10.19
CA GLU A 18 43.31 30.69 -9.09
C GLU A 18 44.58 29.82 -9.10
N GLU A 19 45.74 30.45 -9.27
CA GLU A 19 47.03 29.77 -9.25
C GLU A 19 47.33 29.34 -7.81
N VAL A 20 46.70 28.24 -7.39
CA VAL A 20 46.89 27.68 -6.06
C VAL A 20 48.26 27.00 -6.04
N ALA A 21 49.16 27.53 -5.20
CA ALA A 21 50.44 26.89 -4.94
C ALA A 21 50.25 25.42 -4.54
N PHE A 22 51.13 24.54 -5.02
CA PHE A 22 51.05 23.10 -4.80
C PHE A 22 50.90 22.73 -3.31
N ASP A 23 51.60 23.44 -2.42
CA ASP A 23 51.52 23.24 -0.98
C ASP A 23 50.17 23.64 -0.38
N ALA A 24 49.56 24.72 -0.89
CA ALA A 24 48.23 25.14 -0.49
C ALA A 24 47.19 24.08 -0.90
N SER A 25 47.28 23.57 -2.13
CA SER A 25 46.42 22.49 -2.64
C SER A 25 46.55 21.21 -1.80
N LYS A 26 47.79 20.82 -1.47
CA LYS A 26 48.06 19.66 -0.60
C LYS A 26 47.45 19.84 0.79
N SER A 27 47.59 21.03 1.38
CA SER A 27 47.03 21.32 2.70
C SER A 27 45.49 21.34 2.69
N ALA A 28 44.88 21.86 1.62
CA ALA A 28 43.44 21.90 1.44
C ALA A 28 42.87 20.48 1.27
N ALA A 29 43.52 19.63 0.46
CA ALA A 29 43.12 18.24 0.30
C ALA A 29 43.13 17.48 1.63
N LEU A 30 44.16 17.65 2.46
CA LEU A 30 44.25 17.00 3.78
C LEU A 30 43.18 17.50 4.75
N LYS A 31 42.85 18.81 4.73
CA LYS A 31 41.75 19.37 5.53
C LYS A 31 40.40 18.82 5.06
N ASN A 32 40.14 18.80 3.77
CA ASN A 32 38.91 18.28 3.19
C ASN A 32 38.67 16.81 3.57
N VAL A 33 39.72 15.97 3.58
CA VAL A 33 39.60 14.58 4.04
C VAL A 33 39.22 14.51 5.52
N LYS A 34 39.82 15.34 6.38
CA LYS A 34 39.48 15.38 7.80
C LYS A 34 38.04 15.84 8.01
N ASP A 35 37.64 16.91 7.34
CA ASP A 35 36.30 17.49 7.43
C ASP A 35 35.23 16.50 6.94
N ALA A 36 35.51 15.75 5.86
CA ALA A 36 34.63 14.70 5.39
C ALA A 36 34.44 13.59 6.44
N LEU A 37 35.51 13.15 7.10
CA LEU A 37 35.42 12.15 8.17
C LEU A 37 34.65 12.67 9.38
N GLU A 38 34.84 13.94 9.75
CA GLU A 38 34.09 14.57 10.84
C GLU A 38 32.61 14.72 10.49
N ALA A 39 32.28 15.12 9.27
CA ALA A 39 30.90 15.23 8.80
C ALA A 39 30.15 13.89 8.93
N VAL A 40 30.79 12.78 8.52
CA VAL A 40 30.22 11.43 8.67
C VAL A 40 29.97 11.07 10.15
N LYS A 41 30.89 11.43 11.05
CA LYS A 41 30.70 11.21 12.49
C LYS A 41 29.51 12.03 13.03
N ARG A 42 29.43 13.31 12.68
CA ARG A 42 28.32 14.20 13.08
C ARG A 42 26.99 13.68 12.57
N GLU A 43 26.91 13.25 11.31
CA GLU A 43 25.71 12.68 10.72
C GLU A 43 25.26 11.41 11.46
N LYS A 44 26.20 10.51 11.77
CA LYS A 44 25.92 9.30 12.56
C LYS A 44 25.33 9.64 13.93
N ASP A 45 25.84 10.67 14.59
CA ASP A 45 25.35 11.07 15.90
C ASP A 45 23.97 11.74 15.83
N ILE A 46 23.70 12.56 14.82
CA ILE A 46 22.35 13.10 14.53
C ILE A 46 21.33 11.96 14.33
N LEU A 47 21.71 10.89 13.61
CA LEU A 47 20.85 9.72 13.41
C LEU A 47 20.56 8.98 14.73
N LYS A 48 21.57 8.82 15.59
CA LYS A 48 21.39 8.23 16.92
C LYS A 48 20.47 9.10 17.79
N GLU A 49 20.63 10.42 17.78
CA GLU A 49 19.75 11.33 18.51
C GLU A 49 18.30 11.24 18.03
N LYS A 50 18.07 11.21 16.71
CA LYS A 50 16.74 11.00 16.14
C LYS A 50 16.14 9.68 16.61
N ARG A 51 16.94 8.60 16.67
CA ARG A 51 16.49 7.30 17.19
C ARG A 51 16.11 7.37 18.67
N LYS A 52 16.94 8.01 19.51
CA LYS A 52 16.65 8.23 20.93
C LYS A 52 15.37 9.03 21.14
N LYS A 53 15.19 10.14 20.42
CA LYS A 53 13.97 10.97 20.49
C LYS A 53 12.71 10.18 20.11
N ARG A 54 12.77 9.36 19.05
CA ARG A 54 11.65 8.48 18.67
C ARG A 54 11.32 7.45 19.75
N GLN A 55 12.33 6.88 20.38
CA GLN A 55 12.15 5.92 21.48
C GLN A 55 11.51 6.59 22.71
N GLN A 56 11.97 7.78 23.07
CA GLN A 56 11.40 8.58 24.17
C GLN A 56 9.93 8.92 23.90
N LEU A 57 9.60 9.39 22.69
CA LEU A 57 8.21 9.66 22.29
C LEU A 57 7.33 8.41 22.39
N PHE A 58 7.83 7.24 21.99
CA PHE A 58 7.09 5.99 22.12
C PHE A 58 6.83 5.63 23.59
N GLN A 59 7.83 5.78 24.46
CA GLN A 59 7.67 5.57 25.89
C GLN A 59 6.68 6.55 26.51
N GLU A 60 6.75 7.84 26.17
CA GLU A 60 5.77 8.83 26.62
C GLU A 60 4.35 8.52 26.13
N GLN A 61 4.18 8.13 24.87
CA GLN A 61 2.88 7.70 24.36
C GLN A 61 2.35 6.47 25.09
N LYS A 62 3.22 5.50 25.41
CA LYS A 62 2.85 4.33 26.21
C LYS A 62 2.42 4.72 27.61
N LYS A 63 3.14 5.65 28.26
CA LYS A 63 2.77 6.21 29.57
C LYS A 63 1.44 6.95 29.53
N LYS A 64 1.21 7.81 28.53
CA LYS A 64 -0.06 8.55 28.37
C LYS A 64 -1.26 7.66 28.04
N LYS A 65 -1.04 6.53 27.37
CA LYS A 65 -2.09 5.53 27.09
C LYS A 65 -2.37 4.60 28.27
N LEU A 66 -1.47 4.58 29.27
CA LEU A 66 -1.71 3.86 30.50
C LEU A 66 -2.67 4.69 31.35
N ILE A 67 -3.73 4.05 31.84
CA ILE A 67 -4.67 4.66 32.76
C ILE A 67 -3.86 5.06 34.02
N PRO A 68 -4.03 6.27 34.57
CA PRO A 68 -3.37 6.69 35.80
C PRO A 68 -3.50 5.63 36.88
N GLN A 69 -2.38 5.34 37.56
CA GLN A 69 -2.32 4.26 38.54
C GLN A 69 -3.29 4.48 39.71
N GLU A 70 -3.54 5.75 40.08
CA GLU A 70 -4.58 6.14 41.05
C GLU A 70 -5.96 5.59 40.68
N LEU A 71 -6.35 5.63 39.39
CA LEU A 71 -7.64 5.08 38.95
C LEU A 71 -7.65 3.55 38.94
N LEU A 72 -6.51 2.88 38.72
CA LEU A 72 -6.43 1.42 38.83
C LEU A 72 -6.61 0.97 40.28
N GLU A 73 -5.97 1.67 41.22
CA GLU A 73 -6.05 1.38 42.66
C GLU A 73 -7.48 1.57 43.21
N GLU A 74 -8.25 2.53 42.67
CA GLU A 74 -9.67 2.70 42.97
C GLU A 74 -10.54 1.52 42.50
N PHE A 75 -10.21 0.87 41.38
CA PHE A 75 -10.94 -0.33 40.94
C PHE A 75 -10.62 -1.56 41.78
N ASP A 76 -9.37 -1.70 42.24
CA ASP A 76 -8.94 -2.85 43.04
C ASP A 76 -9.42 -2.75 44.50
N THR A 77 -9.63 -1.55 45.03
CA THR A 77 -10.11 -1.31 46.40
C THR A 77 -11.63 -1.34 46.55
N ASN A 78 -12.38 -1.36 45.44
CA ASN A 78 -13.83 -1.47 45.46
C ASN A 78 -14.25 -2.93 45.22
N PRO A 79 -14.52 -3.74 46.28
CA PRO A 79 -15.01 -5.09 46.08
C PRO A 79 -16.38 -5.03 45.40
N GLN A 80 -16.44 -5.49 44.14
CA GLN A 80 -17.70 -5.77 43.47
C GLN A 80 -18.52 -6.75 44.33
N LYS A 81 -19.62 -6.27 44.92
CA LYS A 81 -20.67 -7.13 45.47
C LYS A 81 -21.24 -7.96 44.31
N GLN A 82 -20.83 -9.22 44.23
CA GLN A 82 -21.45 -10.23 43.39
C GLN A 82 -22.68 -10.77 44.14
N GLU A 83 -23.87 -10.59 43.57
CA GLU A 83 -25.06 -11.37 43.92
C GLU A 83 -25.11 -12.59 42.99
N ASP A 84 -24.85 -13.76 43.54
CA ASP A 84 -25.11 -15.05 42.88
C ASP A 84 -26.56 -15.51 43.16
N PRO A 85 -27.26 -16.14 42.20
CA PRO A 85 -28.27 -17.13 42.50
C PRO A 85 -27.80 -18.56 42.15
N PRO A 86 -28.24 -19.58 42.90
CA PRO A 86 -27.67 -20.92 42.86
C PRO A 86 -28.24 -21.77 41.72
N VAL A 87 -27.37 -22.58 41.11
CA VAL A 87 -27.74 -23.69 40.23
C VAL A 87 -28.11 -24.90 41.06
N LYS A 88 -29.27 -25.50 40.77
CA LYS A 88 -29.57 -26.95 40.70
C LYS A 88 -31.06 -27.12 40.38
N ASN A 89 -31.37 -27.85 39.31
CA ASN A 89 -32.46 -28.83 39.24
C ASN A 89 -32.44 -29.54 37.88
N ASP A 90 -32.64 -30.84 37.97
CA ASP A 90 -32.62 -31.85 36.93
C ASP A 90 -33.77 -31.66 35.92
N ILE A 91 -33.53 -32.00 34.64
CA ILE A 91 -34.61 -32.14 33.65
C ILE A 91 -34.42 -33.46 32.90
N GLU A 92 -35.25 -34.42 33.30
CA GLU A 92 -35.60 -35.64 32.58
C GLU A 92 -36.44 -35.33 31.32
N GLU A 93 -36.28 -36.20 30.32
CA GLU A 93 -37.23 -36.66 29.30
C GLU A 93 -38.43 -35.78 28.90
N ASN A 94 -38.52 -35.46 27.60
CA ASN A 94 -39.47 -36.17 26.74
C ASN A 94 -39.36 -35.84 25.24
N VAL A 95 -39.44 -36.92 24.47
CA VAL A 95 -39.50 -37.02 23.01
C VAL A 95 -40.94 -36.77 22.55
N SER A 96 -41.18 -36.01 21.47
CA SER A 96 -42.26 -36.35 20.53
C SER A 96 -42.15 -35.63 19.16
N THR A 97 -41.86 -36.45 18.16
CA THR A 97 -42.43 -36.56 16.80
C THR A 97 -43.43 -35.53 16.23
N LYS A 98 -43.12 -35.09 14.99
CA LYS A 98 -43.96 -34.48 13.92
C LYS A 98 -45.18 -35.37 13.51
N PRO A 99 -45.98 -35.05 12.45
CA PRO A 99 -46.56 -33.82 11.87
C PRO A 99 -48.10 -33.97 11.62
N LEU A 100 -48.80 -32.99 11.00
CA LEU A 100 -49.91 -33.26 10.05
C LEU A 100 -50.31 -32.00 9.25
N ASP A 101 -50.49 -32.21 7.94
CA ASP A 101 -50.93 -31.28 6.89
C ASP A 101 -52.35 -30.74 7.07
N ILE A 102 -52.69 -29.64 6.38
CA ILE A 102 -53.88 -29.50 5.50
C ILE A 102 -53.74 -28.23 4.64
N ASN A 103 -53.70 -28.43 3.33
CA ASN A 103 -53.91 -27.41 2.29
C ASN A 103 -55.33 -26.82 2.34
N LYS A 104 -55.49 -25.53 2.07
CA LYS A 104 -56.69 -24.98 1.41
C LYS A 104 -56.42 -23.59 0.83
N ASP A 105 -56.34 -23.54 -0.48
CA ASP A 105 -56.48 -22.34 -1.30
C ASP A 105 -57.82 -21.67 -1.05
N LYS A 106 -57.82 -20.35 -0.81
CA LYS A 106 -58.91 -19.46 -1.22
C LYS A 106 -58.36 -18.09 -1.58
N GLU A 107 -58.53 -17.74 -2.85
CA GLU A 107 -58.41 -16.40 -3.39
C GLU A 107 -59.11 -15.36 -2.50
N GLN A 108 -58.38 -14.31 -2.11
CA GLN A 108 -58.98 -13.04 -1.74
C GLN A 108 -58.19 -11.91 -2.38
N LYS A 109 -58.75 -11.37 -3.46
CA LYS A 109 -58.40 -10.05 -4.02
C LYS A 109 -58.48 -9.00 -2.91
N LYS A 110 -57.33 -8.63 -2.34
CA LYS A 110 -57.19 -7.42 -1.51
C LYS A 110 -56.42 -6.38 -2.33
N LYS A 111 -57.12 -5.34 -2.74
CA LYS A 111 -56.57 -4.13 -3.37
C LYS A 111 -55.38 -3.64 -2.53
N SER A 112 -54.16 -3.79 -3.05
CA SER A 112 -52.98 -3.29 -2.36
C SER A 112 -52.97 -1.76 -2.42
N ARG A 113 -53.17 -1.11 -1.28
CA ARG A 113 -52.85 0.31 -1.13
C ARG A 113 -51.37 0.50 -1.52
N PRO A 114 -50.98 1.60 -2.19
CA PRO A 114 -49.59 1.84 -2.53
C PRO A 114 -48.80 1.91 -1.21
N LYS A 115 -47.92 0.92 -1.00
CA LYS A 115 -46.97 0.96 0.12
C LYS A 115 -46.15 2.23 -0.06
N LYS A 116 -46.25 3.15 0.90
CA LYS A 116 -45.36 4.31 0.99
C LYS A 116 -43.94 3.73 1.04
N ARG A 117 -43.17 3.93 -0.04
CA ARG A 117 -41.74 3.56 -0.06
C ARG A 117 -41.09 4.37 1.05
N SER A 118 -40.68 3.71 2.14
CA SER A 118 -39.75 4.30 3.09
C SER A 118 -38.55 4.75 2.27
N LYS A 119 -38.14 6.00 2.41
CA LYS A 119 -36.93 6.53 1.79
C LYS A 119 -35.78 5.64 2.25
N SER A 120 -35.37 4.68 1.41
CA SER A 120 -34.24 3.83 1.71
C SER A 120 -33.01 4.73 1.75
N LEU A 121 -32.18 4.56 2.77
CA LEU A 121 -30.87 5.16 2.76
C LEU A 121 -30.12 4.68 1.51
N PRO A 122 -29.20 5.50 0.96
CA PRO A 122 -28.39 5.08 -0.19
C PRO A 122 -27.71 3.74 0.09
N ASP A 123 -27.77 2.80 -0.86
CA ASP A 123 -27.12 1.48 -0.75
C ASP A 123 -25.59 1.56 -0.60
N SER A 124 -25.00 2.73 -0.88
CA SER A 124 -23.57 2.97 -0.74
C SER A 124 -23.28 4.44 -0.40
N TYR A 125 -22.39 4.66 0.56
CA TYR A 125 -21.81 5.96 0.87
C TYR A 125 -20.39 6.03 0.33
N ASN A 126 -20.09 7.06 -0.46
CA ASN A 126 -18.73 7.40 -0.83
C ASN A 126 -18.21 8.46 0.14
N VAL A 127 -17.09 8.17 0.79
CA VAL A 127 -16.38 9.11 1.67
C VAL A 127 -15.14 9.58 0.91
N MET A 128 -15.13 10.85 0.51
CA MET A 128 -13.95 11.50 -0.07
C MET A 128 -13.39 12.51 0.91
N ARG A 129 -12.06 12.63 0.99
CA ARG A 129 -11.43 13.69 1.79
C ARG A 129 -11.38 14.95 0.92
N ILE A 130 -11.72 16.10 1.48
CA ILE A 130 -11.70 17.41 0.79
C ILE A 130 -10.32 17.73 0.16
N LYS A 131 -9.23 17.14 0.71
CA LYS A 131 -7.86 17.24 0.18
C LYS A 131 -7.63 16.48 -1.13
N ASP A 132 -8.50 15.53 -1.46
CA ASP A 132 -8.42 14.72 -2.68
C ASP A 132 -8.96 15.50 -3.90
N GLU A 133 -9.75 16.57 -3.69
CA GLU A 133 -10.42 17.29 -4.78
C GLU A 133 -9.62 18.48 -5.33
N SER A 134 -8.88 19.18 -4.48
CA SER A 134 -8.36 20.54 -4.78
C SER A 134 -6.90 20.59 -5.27
N ALA A 135 -6.10 19.54 -5.02
CA ALA A 135 -4.67 19.51 -5.39
C ALA A 135 -4.31 18.44 -6.44
N SER A 136 -5.31 17.76 -7.01
CA SER A 136 -5.09 16.38 -7.49
C SER A 136 -4.77 16.18 -8.98
N LYS A 137 -5.10 17.05 -9.93
CA LYS A 137 -5.25 16.50 -11.29
C LYS A 137 -3.93 16.27 -12.05
N PRO A 138 -3.10 17.27 -12.39
CA PRO A 138 -2.00 17.01 -13.33
C PRO A 138 -0.70 16.53 -12.66
N LEU A 139 -0.28 17.15 -11.55
CA LEU A 139 1.03 16.84 -10.96
C LEU A 139 1.03 15.48 -10.24
N GLN A 140 -0.05 15.14 -9.55
CA GLN A 140 -0.17 13.82 -8.92
C GLN A 140 -0.34 12.72 -9.97
N GLN A 141 -1.11 12.95 -11.05
CA GLN A 141 -1.16 12.00 -12.17
C GLN A 141 0.23 11.81 -12.78
N LYS A 142 0.98 12.89 -13.06
CA LYS A 142 2.37 12.78 -13.52
C LYS A 142 3.25 11.99 -12.55
N ALA A 143 3.10 12.20 -11.24
CA ALA A 143 3.85 11.44 -10.24
C ALA A 143 3.44 9.95 -10.21
N LEU A 144 2.15 9.65 -10.34
CA LEU A 144 1.63 8.28 -10.42
C LEU A 144 2.12 7.59 -11.70
N ASP A 145 2.05 8.27 -12.85
CA ASP A 145 2.55 7.77 -14.13
C ASP A 145 4.07 7.56 -14.10
N PHE A 146 4.80 8.45 -13.43
CA PHE A 146 6.24 8.29 -13.21
C PHE A 146 6.54 7.03 -12.37
N ILE A 147 5.82 6.83 -11.25
CA ILE A 147 5.97 5.63 -10.41
C ILE A 147 5.57 4.38 -11.20
N GLN A 148 4.48 4.46 -11.97
CA GLN A 148 3.97 3.36 -12.76
C GLN A 148 4.95 2.96 -13.86
N SER A 149 5.49 3.91 -14.62
CA SER A 149 6.49 3.62 -15.65
C SER A 149 7.80 3.06 -15.10
N ARG A 150 8.28 3.57 -13.95
CA ARG A 150 9.54 3.10 -13.34
C ARG A 150 9.42 1.77 -12.62
N LEU A 151 8.34 1.53 -11.88
CA LEU A 151 8.20 0.35 -11.01
C LEU A 151 7.30 -0.74 -11.61
N TYR A 152 6.25 -0.36 -12.34
CA TYR A 152 5.17 -1.25 -12.80
C TYR A 152 5.00 -1.22 -14.33
N GLY A 153 5.99 -0.68 -15.06
CA GLY A 153 5.93 -0.45 -16.50
C GLY A 153 6.27 -1.69 -17.33
N PRO A 154 6.25 -1.56 -18.66
CA PRO A 154 6.64 -2.63 -19.57
C PRO A 154 8.05 -3.14 -19.25
N GLY A 155 8.21 -4.45 -19.09
CA GLY A 155 9.47 -5.09 -18.74
C GLY A 155 9.70 -5.29 -17.24
N THR A 156 8.94 -4.62 -16.37
CA THR A 156 8.92 -4.95 -14.94
C THR A 156 7.93 -6.09 -14.68
N LYS A 157 8.27 -6.95 -13.73
CA LYS A 157 7.44 -8.11 -13.36
C LYS A 157 6.76 -7.91 -12.01
N ARG A 158 6.52 -6.65 -11.65
CA ARG A 158 6.00 -6.23 -10.36
C ARG A 158 4.54 -5.81 -10.52
N THR A 159 3.66 -6.29 -9.64
CA THR A 159 2.25 -5.86 -9.59
C THR A 159 2.08 -4.76 -8.55
N THR A 160 1.07 -3.90 -8.71
CA THR A 160 0.75 -2.89 -7.69
C THR A 160 0.16 -3.57 -6.45
N ASN A 161 0.28 -2.92 -5.27
CA ASN A 161 -0.29 -3.45 -4.03
C ASN A 161 -1.82 -3.57 -4.11
N VAL A 162 -2.48 -2.62 -4.79
CA VAL A 162 -3.93 -2.61 -5.00
C VAL A 162 -4.33 -3.82 -5.85
N GLU A 163 -3.62 -4.09 -6.94
CA GLU A 163 -3.87 -5.25 -7.78
C GLU A 163 -3.64 -6.55 -7.00
N LEU A 164 -2.52 -6.67 -6.29
CA LEU A 164 -2.19 -7.86 -5.50
C LEU A 164 -3.24 -8.18 -4.43
N LEU A 165 -3.77 -7.15 -3.75
CA LEU A 165 -4.77 -7.32 -2.70
C LEU A 165 -6.21 -7.38 -3.23
N SER A 166 -6.42 -7.18 -4.53
CA SER A 166 -7.74 -7.22 -5.15
C SER A 166 -8.38 -8.60 -5.05
N LEU A 167 -9.72 -8.63 -4.97
CA LEU A 167 -10.47 -9.88 -4.90
C LEU A 167 -10.26 -10.76 -6.13
N SER A 168 -10.00 -10.19 -7.31
CA SER A 168 -9.73 -10.96 -8.52
C SER A 168 -8.43 -11.75 -8.45
N LYS A 169 -7.35 -11.19 -7.88
CA LYS A 169 -6.09 -11.91 -7.64
C LYS A 169 -6.18 -12.87 -6.46
N LYS A 170 -7.01 -12.57 -5.45
CA LYS A 170 -7.21 -13.45 -4.28
C LYS A 170 -8.08 -14.67 -4.57
N ARG A 171 -9.23 -14.46 -5.23
CA ARG A 171 -10.25 -15.51 -5.47
C ARG A 171 -10.26 -16.03 -6.91
N GLY A 172 -9.61 -15.35 -7.84
CA GLY A 172 -9.54 -15.80 -9.24
C GLY A 172 -8.55 -16.94 -9.43
N THR A 173 -8.67 -17.60 -10.59
CA THR A 173 -7.79 -18.70 -11.02
C THR A 173 -6.33 -18.26 -11.19
N ASN A 174 -6.11 -16.97 -11.48
CA ASN A 174 -4.79 -16.37 -11.65
C ASN A 174 -4.31 -15.72 -10.34
N GLN A 175 -4.11 -16.52 -9.30
CA GLN A 175 -3.45 -16.07 -8.07
C GLN A 175 -1.98 -15.72 -8.40
N GLY A 176 -1.65 -14.44 -8.30
CA GLY A 176 -0.36 -13.91 -8.72
C GLY A 176 0.48 -13.42 -7.53
N ALA A 177 1.79 -13.68 -7.58
CA ALA A 177 2.75 -13.10 -6.65
C ALA A 177 3.01 -11.61 -6.93
N ALA A 178 3.47 -10.87 -5.92
CA ALA A 178 3.81 -9.44 -6.02
C ALA A 178 4.88 -9.13 -7.06
N VAL A 179 5.84 -10.06 -7.20
CA VAL A 179 6.95 -9.99 -8.13
C VAL A 179 7.11 -11.37 -8.75
N LEU A 180 7.15 -11.45 -10.08
CA LEU A 180 7.53 -12.66 -10.78
C LEU A 180 9.00 -12.56 -11.17
N PHE A 181 9.85 -13.48 -10.73
CA PHE A 181 11.27 -13.43 -11.10
C PHE A 181 11.51 -13.91 -12.53
N ALA A 182 10.78 -14.94 -12.98
CA ALA A 182 10.90 -15.52 -14.31
C ALA A 182 9.65 -15.22 -15.17
N ASN A 183 9.85 -14.96 -16.46
CA ASN A 183 8.73 -14.83 -17.39
C ASN A 183 8.26 -16.24 -17.79
N LYS A 184 7.15 -16.70 -17.21
CA LYS A 184 6.56 -18.01 -17.55
C LYS A 184 6.14 -18.09 -19.03
N LYS A 185 5.80 -16.96 -19.66
CA LYS A 185 5.41 -16.91 -21.08
C LYS A 185 6.57 -17.18 -22.04
N LEU A 186 7.80 -16.81 -21.65
CA LEU A 186 8.99 -17.01 -22.48
C LEU A 186 9.25 -18.49 -22.78
N GLY A 187 8.99 -19.38 -21.82
CA GLY A 187 9.11 -20.83 -22.03
C GLY A 187 8.15 -21.33 -23.10
N VAL A 188 6.90 -20.85 -23.07
CA VAL A 188 5.87 -21.21 -24.07
C VAL A 188 6.26 -20.71 -25.46
N GLU A 189 6.77 -19.47 -25.57
CA GLU A 189 7.23 -18.92 -26.85
C GLU A 189 8.43 -19.67 -27.42
N LYS A 190 9.42 -20.03 -26.60
CA LYS A 190 10.57 -20.85 -27.01
C LYS A 190 10.11 -22.22 -27.51
N ASN A 191 9.22 -22.88 -26.77
CA ASN A 191 8.65 -24.17 -27.17
C ASN A 191 7.88 -24.05 -28.50
N ALA A 192 7.07 -23.01 -28.67
CA ALA A 192 6.37 -22.77 -29.92
C ALA A 192 7.33 -22.52 -31.11
N ARG A 193 8.44 -21.79 -30.88
CA ARG A 193 9.50 -21.61 -31.89
C ARG A 193 10.17 -22.93 -32.24
N ILE A 194 10.51 -23.76 -31.25
CA ILE A 194 11.10 -25.09 -31.46
C ILE A 194 10.15 -25.96 -32.27
N VAL A 195 8.87 -26.05 -31.89
CA VAL A 195 7.86 -26.83 -32.63
C VAL A 195 7.73 -26.35 -34.08
N ARG A 196 7.70 -25.04 -34.32
CA ARG A 196 7.67 -24.47 -35.68
C ARG A 196 8.95 -24.80 -36.47
N SER A 197 10.11 -24.72 -35.83
CA SER A 197 11.40 -25.06 -36.44
C SER A 197 11.45 -26.54 -36.80
N ASN A 198 11.06 -27.44 -35.89
CA ASN A 198 10.99 -28.88 -36.13
C ASN A 198 10.04 -29.21 -37.28
N LYS A 199 8.84 -28.61 -37.31
CA LYS A 199 7.91 -28.78 -38.43
C LYS A 199 8.52 -28.35 -39.77
N ARG A 200 9.22 -27.21 -39.80
CA ARG A 200 9.93 -26.75 -41.01
C ARG A 200 11.04 -27.71 -41.41
N PHE A 201 11.84 -28.18 -40.46
CA PHE A 201 12.92 -29.15 -40.70
C PHE A 201 12.38 -30.45 -41.30
N MET A 202 11.36 -31.06 -40.69
CA MET A 202 10.72 -32.28 -41.20
C MET A 202 10.18 -32.08 -42.63
N LYS A 203 9.58 -30.92 -42.92
CA LYS A 203 9.11 -30.56 -44.26
C LYS A 203 10.25 -30.48 -45.28
N GLN A 204 11.38 -29.86 -44.92
CA GLN A 204 12.54 -29.74 -45.82
C GLN A 204 13.16 -31.11 -46.12
N HIS A 205 13.24 -31.98 -45.12
CA HIS A 205 13.82 -33.31 -45.26
C HIS A 205 12.82 -34.37 -45.77
N LYS A 206 11.60 -33.97 -46.14
CA LYS A 206 10.50 -34.87 -46.57
C LYS A 206 10.27 -36.04 -45.61
N LEU A 207 10.56 -35.83 -44.32
CA LEU A 207 10.29 -36.82 -43.29
C LEU A 207 8.80 -36.78 -43.00
N ALA A 208 8.14 -37.94 -43.02
CA ALA A 208 6.73 -38.03 -42.71
C ALA A 208 6.47 -37.42 -41.31
N SER A 209 5.52 -36.49 -41.23
CA SER A 209 5.01 -36.04 -39.94
C SER A 209 4.07 -37.11 -39.40
N PHE A 210 4.47 -37.78 -38.32
CA PHE A 210 3.56 -38.58 -37.50
C PHE A 210 2.73 -37.68 -36.58
#